data_AF-A0AAV0ELB6-F1
#
_entry.id   AF-A0AAV0ELB6-F1
#
_cell.length_a   1.000
_cell.length_b   1.000
_cell.length_c   1.000
_cell.angle_alpha   90.00
_cell.angle_beta   90.00
_cell.angle_gamma   90.00
#
_symmetry.space_group_name_H-M   'P 1'
#
loop_
_entity.id
_entity.type
_entity.pdbx_description
1 polymer ?
#
loop_
_entity_poly.entity_id
_entity_poly.type
_entity_poly.pdbx_seq_one_letter_code
_entity_poly.pdbx_strand_id
1 'polypeptide(L)'
;MLAVVAKRNWIVHQLDGAIDTFALIYVDDVLLAGNDTSHISTVKEYLDKNFSIKDLGKLKYFLGIEVARSPESFVLSQRKYTLDILEESGFLASRPSSFPMEQNLKLRPDDGSTPPYVSSVT
;
A
#
# COMPACT_ATOMS: atom_id res chain seq x y z
N MET A 1 13.74 -10.85 -4.58
CA MET A 1 14.27 -10.15 -3.39
C MET A 1 13.40 -8.93 -3.15
N LEU A 2 12.67 -8.86 -2.04
CA LEU A 2 11.99 -7.63 -1.61
C LEU A 2 12.33 -7.40 -0.14
N ALA A 3 12.86 -6.22 0.17
CA ALA A 3 13.26 -5.84 1.52
C ALA A 3 12.06 -5.30 2.31
N VAL A 4 11.87 -5.78 3.53
CA VAL A 4 11.06 -5.12 4.55
C VAL A 4 12.02 -4.68 5.65
N VAL A 5 12.06 -3.38 5.93
CA VAL A 5 12.71 -2.83 7.12
C VAL A 5 11.85 -3.20 8.31
N ALA A 6 12.21 -4.27 9.02
CA ALA A 6 11.66 -4.59 10.33
C ALA A 6 12.52 -3.93 11.41
N LYS A 7 11.90 -3.00 12.16
CA LYS A 7 12.50 -2.32 13.31
C LYS A 7 12.78 -3.35 14.41
N ARG A 8 14.01 -3.32 14.95
CA ARG A 8 14.55 -4.22 15.99
C ARG A 8 13.51 -4.48 17.10
N ASN A 9 13.22 -5.76 17.38
CA ASN A 9 12.33 -6.35 18.40
C ASN A 9 10.95 -6.85 17.97
N TRP A 10 10.89 -7.70 16.93
CA TRP A 10 9.73 -8.58 16.76
C TRP A 10 10.23 -10.03 16.77
N ILE A 11 9.66 -10.84 17.68
CA ILE A 11 9.97 -12.25 17.85
C ILE A 11 9.29 -13.01 16.71
N VAL A 12 10.08 -13.63 15.85
CA VAL A 12 9.59 -14.63 14.90
C VAL A 12 9.39 -15.92 15.69
N HIS A 13 8.14 -16.31 15.93
CA HIS A 13 7.86 -17.64 16.46
C HIS A 13 7.97 -18.65 15.31
N GLN A 14 9.12 -19.33 15.23
CA GLN A 14 9.31 -20.50 14.36
C GLN A 14 8.65 -21.71 15.05
N LEU A 15 7.48 -22.11 14.56
CA LEU A 15 6.74 -23.25 15.11
C LEU A 15 7.23 -24.59 14.54
N ASP A 16 7.88 -24.58 13.38
CA ASP A 16 8.61 -25.73 12.84
C ASP A 16 9.63 -25.25 11.81
N GLY A 17 10.78 -25.91 11.70
CA GLY A 17 11.94 -25.41 10.93
C GLY A 17 11.70 -25.22 9.42
N ALA A 18 10.56 -25.66 8.89
CA ALA A 18 10.24 -25.69 7.46
C ALA A 18 9.07 -24.78 7.04
N ILE A 19 8.29 -24.23 7.98
CA ILE A 19 7.07 -23.46 7.66
C ILE A 19 7.29 -21.99 7.99
N ASP A 20 7.44 -21.19 6.94
CA ASP A 20 7.56 -19.74 7.04
C ASP A 20 6.18 -19.11 6.77
N THR A 21 5.63 -18.43 7.77
CA THR A 21 4.42 -17.60 7.63
C THR A 21 4.73 -16.17 8.09
N PHE A 22 4.46 -15.21 7.22
CA PHE A 22 4.62 -13.78 7.44
C PHE A 22 3.25 -13.12 7.44
N ALA A 23 3.03 -12.24 8.41
CA ALA A 23 1.85 -11.39 8.48
C ALA A 23 2.28 -9.92 8.42
N LEU A 24 1.64 -9.14 7.54
CA LEU A 24 1.74 -7.69 7.48
C LEU A 24 0.38 -7.12 7.88
N ILE A 25 0.36 -6.33 8.94
CA ILE A 25 -0.87 -5.76 9.51
C ILE A 25 -0.79 -4.25 9.38
N TYR A 26 -1.83 -3.64 8.80
CA TYR A 26 -2.03 -2.20 8.75
C TYR A 26 -3.47 -1.88 9.11
N VAL A 27 -3.70 -1.28 10.27
CA VAL A 27 -5.05 -0.94 10.78
C VAL A 27 -6.02 -2.11 10.58
N ASP A 28 -6.95 -2.00 9.62
CA ASP A 28 -7.99 -3.00 9.33
C ASP A 28 -7.58 -4.05 8.27
N ASP A 29 -6.45 -3.84 7.58
CA ASP A 29 -5.96 -4.73 6.52
C ASP A 29 -4.87 -5.69 7.03
N VAL A 30 -5.06 -6.98 6.75
CA VAL A 30 -4.08 -8.05 7.05
C VAL A 30 -3.67 -8.77 5.78
N LEU A 31 -2.36 -8.80 5.52
CA LEU A 31 -1.76 -9.57 4.44
C LEU A 31 -0.98 -10.77 5.02
N LEU A 32 -1.35 -11.97 4.59
CA LEU A 32 -0.64 -13.20 4.94
C LEU A 32 0.15 -13.73 3.74
N ALA A 33 1.40 -14.12 3.98
CA ALA A 33 2.27 -14.77 3.01
C ALA A 33 2.99 -15.95 3.67
N GLY A 34 3.23 -17.02 2.93
CA GLY A 34 3.96 -18.16 3.48
C GLY A 34 4.18 -19.24 2.43
N ASN A 35 4.96 -20.25 2.80
CA ASN A 35 5.30 -21.36 1.91
C ASN A 35 4.36 -22.58 2.06
N ASP A 36 3.56 -22.65 3.13
CA ASP A 36 2.57 -23.70 3.36
C ASP A 36 1.13 -23.13 3.35
N THR A 37 0.34 -23.57 2.38
CA THR A 37 -1.05 -23.10 2.21
C THR A 37 -2.01 -23.63 3.28
N SER A 38 -1.73 -24.80 3.86
CA SER A 38 -2.55 -25.40 4.92
C SER A 38 -2.38 -24.59 6.19
N HIS A 39 -1.13 -24.26 6.54
CA HIS A 39 -0.81 -23.41 7.69
C HIS A 39 -1.39 -22.00 7.54
N ILE A 40 -1.30 -21.39 6.34
CA ILE A 40 -1.96 -20.11 6.05
C ILE A 40 -3.48 -20.22 6.28
N SER A 41 -4.11 -21.32 5.87
CA SER A 41 -5.55 -21.53 6.07
C SER A 41 -5.91 -21.61 7.56
N THR A 42 -5.12 -22.33 8.36
CA THR A 42 -5.30 -22.39 9.82
C THR A 42 -5.17 -21.01 10.47
N VAL A 43 -4.19 -20.20 10.04
CA VAL A 43 -4.03 -18.82 10.54
C VAL A 43 -5.22 -17.94 10.15
N LYS A 44 -5.74 -18.08 8.92
CA LYS A 44 -6.94 -17.37 8.48
C LYS A 44 -8.16 -17.70 9.33
N GLU A 45 -8.42 -18.99 9.59
CA GLU A 45 -9.54 -19.43 10.43
C GLU A 45 -9.40 -18.92 11.86
N TYR A 46 -8.18 -18.93 12.41
CA TYR A 46 -7.92 -18.37 13.74
C TYR A 46 -8.24 -16.87 13.78
N LEU A 47 -7.80 -16.10 12.78
CA LEU A 47 -8.07 -14.66 12.72
C LEU A 47 -9.56 -14.37 12.53
N ASP A 48 -10.25 -15.14 11.68
CA ASP A 48 -11.68 -14.97 11.43
C ASP A 48 -12.49 -15.22 12.72
N LYS A 49 -12.15 -16.27 13.47
CA LYS A 49 -12.82 -16.59 14.73
C LYS A 49 -12.66 -15.49 15.81
N ASN A 50 -11.50 -14.83 15.88
CA ASN A 50 -11.20 -13.88 16.96
C ASN A 50 -11.49 -12.42 16.57
N PHE A 51 -11.36 -12.07 15.29
CA PHE A 51 -11.44 -10.69 14.80
C PHE A 51 -12.49 -10.50 13.71
N SER A 52 -13.22 -11.56 13.31
CA SER A 52 -14.23 -11.54 12.24
C SER A 52 -13.69 -10.96 10.92
N ILE A 53 -12.50 -11.41 10.51
CA ILE A 53 -11.87 -10.94 9.27
C ILE A 53 -12.50 -11.56 8.03
N LYS A 54 -12.56 -10.80 6.94
CA LYS A 54 -13.02 -11.31 5.66
C LYS A 54 -11.86 -11.80 4.80
N ASP A 55 -11.87 -13.07 4.39
CA ASP A 55 -10.90 -13.55 3.39
C ASP A 55 -11.24 -12.99 2.00
N LEU A 56 -10.33 -12.18 1.46
CA LEU A 56 -10.42 -11.62 0.11
C LEU A 56 -9.75 -12.51 -0.95
N GLY A 57 -9.18 -13.65 -0.52
CA GLY A 57 -8.54 -14.64 -1.37
C GLY A 57 -7.10 -14.25 -1.73
N LYS A 58 -6.74 -14.41 -3.01
CA LYS A 58 -5.39 -14.05 -3.50
C LYS A 58 -5.23 -12.52 -3.47
N LEU A 59 -4.05 -12.05 -3.05
CA LEU A 59 -3.69 -10.64 -3.03
C LEU A 59 -3.95 -9.98 -4.39
N LYS A 60 -4.93 -9.07 -4.42
CA LYS A 60 -5.27 -8.21 -5.57
C LYS A 60 -5.19 -6.73 -5.22
N TYR A 61 -5.54 -6.38 -3.98
CA TYR A 61 -5.49 -5.01 -3.45
C TYR A 61 -4.98 -5.04 -2.02
N PHE A 62 -4.12 -4.09 -1.65
CA PHE A 62 -3.70 -3.83 -0.27
C PHE A 62 -3.35 -2.34 -0.13
N LEU A 63 -3.95 -1.62 0.81
CA LEU A 63 -3.73 -0.16 1.00
C LEU A 63 -3.98 0.69 -0.26
N GLY A 64 -4.95 0.30 -1.08
CA GLY A 64 -5.22 0.97 -2.36
C GLY A 64 -4.18 0.69 -3.46
N ILE A 65 -3.22 -0.22 -3.22
CA ILE A 65 -2.28 -0.70 -4.22
C ILE A 65 -2.84 -1.96 -4.87
N GLU A 66 -3.04 -1.91 -6.18
CA GLU A 66 -3.35 -3.05 -7.03
C GLU A 66 -2.11 -3.93 -7.18
N VAL A 67 -2.30 -5.24 -7.03
CA VAL A 67 -1.27 -6.25 -7.22
C VAL A 67 -1.69 -7.18 -8.34
N ALA A 68 -1.01 -7.09 -9.48
CA ALA A 68 -1.12 -8.04 -10.57
C ALA A 68 -0.01 -9.08 -10.46
N ARG A 69 -0.37 -10.36 -10.58
CA ARG A 69 0.57 -11.49 -10.56
C ARG A 69 0.81 -11.97 -11.98
N SER A 70 2.07 -11.97 -12.41
CA SER A 70 2.54 -12.75 -13.54
C SER A 70 3.26 -14.01 -13.04
N PRO A 71 3.51 -15.02 -13.88
CA PRO A 71 4.27 -16.21 -13.48
C PRO A 71 5.68 -15.90 -12.97
N GLU A 72 6.26 -14.77 -13.41
CA GLU A 72 7.66 -14.41 -13.17
C GLU A 72 7.80 -13.26 -12.17
N SER A 73 6.74 -12.47 -11.96
CA SER A 73 6.83 -11.21 -11.22
C SER A 73 5.50 -10.74 -10.63
N PHE A 74 5.62 -9.81 -9.68
CA PHE A 74 4.51 -9.01 -9.18
C PHE A 74 4.60 -7.62 -9.78
N VAL A 75 3.47 -7.11 -10.28
CA VAL A 75 3.33 -5.73 -10.75
C VAL A 75 2.42 -5.01 -9.76
N LEU A 76 2.92 -3.89 -9.22
CA LEU A 76 2.17 -3.02 -8.32
C LEU A 76 1.66 -1.81 -9.11
N SER A 77 0.40 -1.44 -8.93
CA SER A 77 -0.26 -0.35 -9.63
C SER A 77 -1.10 0.48 -8.65
N GLN A 78 -1.15 1.79 -8.86
CA GLN A 78 -2.15 2.68 -8.23
C GLN A 78 -2.99 3.36 -9.31
N ARG A 79 -3.16 2.70 -10.47
CA ARG A 79 -3.83 3.27 -11.64
C ARG A 79 -5.20 3.81 -11.28
N LYS A 80 -5.99 3.08 -10.50
CA LYS A 80 -7.30 3.57 -10.05
C LYS A 80 -7.18 4.89 -9.28
N TYR A 81 -6.30 4.96 -8.29
CA TYR A 81 -6.08 6.19 -7.53
C TYR A 81 -5.63 7.37 -8.42
N THR A 82 -4.74 7.12 -9.37
CA THR A 82 -4.33 8.15 -10.36
C THR A 82 -5.51 8.61 -11.20
N LEU A 83 -6.35 7.70 -11.68
CA LEU A 83 -7.53 8.04 -12.48
C LEU A 83 -8.57 8.80 -11.66
N ASP A 84 -8.81 8.40 -10.40
CA ASP A 84 -9.74 9.06 -9.49
C ASP A 84 -9.28 10.52 -9.24
N ILE A 85 -7.98 10.76 -9.03
CA ILE A 85 -7.43 12.15 -8.93
C ILE A 85 -7.62 12.93 -10.23
N LEU A 86 -7.34 12.32 -11.39
CA LEU A 86 -7.49 12.98 -12.68
C LEU A 86 -8.95 13.34 -12.97
N GLU A 87 -9.90 12.52 -12.50
CA GLU A 87 -11.33 12.80 -12.61
C GLU A 87 -11.72 13.98 -11.71
N GLU A 88 -11.34 13.94 -10.43
CA GLU A 88 -11.66 14.99 -9.45
C GLU A 88 -11.08 16.36 -9.82
N SER A 89 -9.89 16.36 -10.42
CA SER A 89 -9.21 17.57 -10.89
C SER A 89 -9.65 18.04 -12.29
N GLY A 90 -10.51 17.29 -12.98
CA GLY A 90 -10.97 17.61 -14.34
C GLY A 90 -9.93 17.39 -15.44
N PHE A 91 -8.85 16.65 -15.16
CA PHE A 91 -7.74 16.41 -16.09
C PHE A 91 -7.78 15.02 -16.77
N LEU A 92 -8.89 14.29 -16.71
CA LEU A 92 -9.00 12.93 -17.28
C LEU A 92 -8.73 12.87 -18.80
N ALA A 93 -9.09 13.93 -19.53
CA ALA A 93 -8.84 14.08 -20.97
C ALA A 93 -7.60 14.94 -21.30
N SER A 94 -6.78 15.26 -20.30
CA SER A 94 -5.60 16.10 -20.49
C SER A 94 -4.53 15.38 -21.32
N ARG A 95 -3.77 16.14 -22.10
CA ARG A 95 -2.72 15.56 -22.96
C ARG A 95 -1.60 15.01 -22.09
N PRO A 96 -1.08 13.79 -22.37
CA PRO A 96 0.07 13.26 -21.65
C PRO A 96 1.26 14.22 -21.76
N SER A 97 1.82 14.62 -20.63
CA SER A 97 3.07 15.35 -20.58
C SER A 97 4.23 14.35 -20.47
N SER A 98 5.32 14.59 -21.21
CA SER A 98 6.55 13.82 -21.05
C SER A 98 7.26 14.09 -19.71
N PHE A 99 6.91 15.19 -19.04
CA PHE A 99 7.49 15.58 -17.77
C PHE A 99 6.40 15.84 -16.73
N PRO A 100 6.51 15.27 -15.52
CA PRO A 100 5.52 15.46 -14.46
C PRO A 100 5.59 16.84 -13.79
N MET A 101 6.62 17.63 -14.10
CA MET A 101 6.86 18.98 -13.59
C MET A 101 7.45 19.83 -14.71
N GLU A 102 7.22 21.14 -14.68
CA GLU A 102 7.83 22.06 -15.65
C GLU A 102 9.36 21.98 -15.62
N GLN A 103 9.95 21.75 -16.79
CA GLN A 103 11.39 21.81 -16.94
C GLN A 103 11.85 23.26 -16.87
N ASN A 104 12.83 23.54 -16.01
CA ASN A 104 13.40 24.87 -15.78
C ASN A 104 12.56 25.83 -14.91
N LEU A 105 11.71 25.29 -14.02
CA LEU A 105 11.05 26.09 -12.98
C LEU A 105 12.10 26.81 -12.11
N LYS A 106 12.26 28.13 -12.31
CA LYS A 106 13.10 28.98 -11.46
C LYS A 106 12.31 29.38 -10.23
N LEU A 107 12.46 28.61 -9.15
CA LEU A 107 11.90 28.95 -7.84
C LEU A 107 12.55 30.24 -7.36
N ARG A 108 11.78 31.33 -7.27
CA ARG A 108 12.25 32.56 -6.62
C ARG A 108 11.93 32.49 -5.12
N PRO A 109 12.76 33.12 -4.26
CA PRO A 109 12.56 33.09 -2.81
C PRO A 109 11.21 33.70 -2.35
N ASP A 110 10.56 34.50 -3.18
CA ASP A 110 9.31 35.22 -2.90
C ASP A 110 8.04 34.51 -3.41
N ASP A 111 8.16 33.40 -4.14
CA ASP A 111 7.00 32.65 -4.70
C ASP A 111 6.25 31.80 -3.65
N GLY A 112 6.69 31.80 -2.40
CA GLY A 112 6.02 31.15 -1.29
C GLY A 112 4.97 32.06 -0.66
N SER A 113 3.78 32.20 -1.26
CA SER A 113 2.65 32.79 -0.55
C SER A 113 2.32 31.89 0.65
N THR A 114 2.64 32.37 1.85
CA THR A 114 2.21 31.74 3.11
C THR A 114 0.70 31.53 3.07
N PRO A 115 0.18 30.30 3.28
CA PRO A 115 -1.25 30.10 3.46
C PRO A 115 -1.73 31.02 4.59
N PRO A 116 -2.85 31.75 4.44
CA PRO A 116 -3.35 32.57 5.53
C PRO A 116 -3.67 31.65 6.71
N TYR A 117 -2.85 31.75 7.75
CA TYR A 117 -3.16 31.22 9.07
C TYR A 117 -4.51 31.82 9.50
N VAL A 118 -5.54 30.98 9.64
CA VAL A 118 -6.82 31.39 10.22
C VAL A 118 -6.52 31.86 11.63
N SER A 119 -6.64 33.17 11.87
CA SER A 119 -6.48 33.76 13.19
C SER A 119 -7.47 33.11 14.15
N SER A 120 -6.94 32.47 15.20
CA SER A 120 -7.72 32.03 16.35
C SER A 120 -8.49 33.21 16.91
N VAL A 121 -9.81 33.04 16.98
CA VAL A 121 -10.75 33.92 17.67
C VAL A 121 -10.27 34.11 19.11
N THR A 122 -10.18 35.36 19.54
CA THR A 122 -10.32 35.78 20.94
C THR A 122 -11.40 36.85 20.96
#